data_AF-A0A955ZED1-F1
#
_entry.id   AF-A0A955ZED1-F1
#
_cell.length_a   1.000
_cell.length_b   1.000
_cell.length_c   1.000
_cell.angle_alpha   90.00
_cell.angle_beta   90.00
_cell.angle_gamma   90.00
#
_symmetry.space_group_name_H-M   'P 1'
#
loop_
_entity.id
_entity.type
_entity.pdbx_description
1 polymer ?
#
loop_
_entity_poly.entity_id
_entity_poly.type
_entity_poly.pdbx_seq_one_letter_code
_entity_poly.pdbx_strand_id
1 'polypeptide(L)'
;MRLALAVALVASVVACGPREPASRAELAFEGVNASGKPARITLGDFSGSRLLVILETGGAWCGTSRDTAAHFDDALGELRGRVDRLDLMTTDRDNAPAEVDDAAAWQMERAAGVPVGIDSGFAFGAPGMLPRVLLVDEASMEVVDSLANPSTFELRGRVAAALGEPPPDPHEELVDGLFHDNEWRLFQAMAEVPGAPPPDPTNEVADSPAARRLGKALFFDAGLSSSKDVSCATCHDPAKALSDARPQALGAALGDRRTPSIALSAHARWQMWDGRADTLWAQALLPFENPKEMASSREDVSARVLGAHGDAYRAAFPAAAPDATRVFVNAGKAIAAYERTFRVRPTRFDAYVLGDFSALSEDEKYGLVVFARSGCTQCHWGPRLTDDAFHVTRVATGRADGHADRGRADGIAAWAESEFRADGPYSAAPALGQRAHASAALLGQFKTPSLRGVAELSFFGHGGKQGALSDVTVAYGSGGLPPDDPRAVGGREPWLSPFGETAQWGLVPFLKTLTAETSVPRVGVR
;
A
#
# COMPACT_ATOMS: atom_id res chain seq x y z
N MET A 1 -2.10 47.72 26.96
CA MET A 1 -3.03 48.46 26.09
C MET A 1 -3.43 47.52 24.96
N ARG A 2 -4.48 46.70 25.13
CA ARG A 2 -5.86 46.93 24.66
C ARG A 2 -5.91 47.53 23.25
N LEU A 3 -6.35 46.72 22.28
CA LEU A 3 -7.43 47.12 21.39
C LEU A 3 -8.22 45.89 20.93
N ALA A 4 -9.51 45.91 21.22
CA ALA A 4 -10.52 44.98 20.75
C ALA A 4 -11.24 45.62 19.55
N LEU A 5 -11.77 44.80 18.64
CA LEU A 5 -12.93 45.19 17.85
C LEU A 5 -13.82 43.96 17.64
N ALA A 6 -15.05 44.07 18.12
CA ALA A 6 -16.15 43.14 17.90
C ALA A 6 -17.16 43.81 16.97
N VAL A 7 -17.75 43.05 16.04
CA VAL A 7 -19.11 43.29 15.53
C VAL A 7 -19.75 41.94 15.21
N ALA A 8 -20.97 41.76 15.73
CA ALA A 8 -21.89 40.65 15.48
C ALA A 8 -23.10 41.14 14.66
N LEU A 9 -23.74 40.24 13.89
CA LEU A 9 -25.21 40.06 13.70
C LEU A 9 -25.39 38.99 12.58
N VAL A 10 -25.83 37.75 12.84
CA VAL A 10 -27.20 37.22 13.07
C VAL A 10 -28.15 37.32 11.86
N ALA A 11 -28.50 36.16 11.30
CA ALA A 11 -29.84 35.87 10.78
C ALA A 11 -30.19 34.40 11.06
N SER A 12 -31.28 34.18 11.79
CA SER A 12 -31.86 32.89 12.16
C SER A 12 -32.90 32.42 11.14
N VAL A 13 -32.99 31.10 10.92
CA VAL A 13 -34.23 30.41 10.48
C VAL A 13 -34.40 29.12 11.30
N VAL A 14 -35.66 28.71 11.43
CA VAL A 14 -36.30 27.88 12.47
C VAL A 14 -36.25 26.36 12.21
N ALA A 15 -36.00 25.60 13.30
CA ALA A 15 -36.38 24.24 13.73
C ALA A 15 -36.92 23.14 12.76
N CYS A 16 -36.34 21.92 12.81
CA CYS A 16 -36.92 20.63 13.32
C CYS A 16 -36.09 19.37 12.91
N GLY A 17 -35.28 18.78 13.81
CA GLY A 17 -34.64 17.43 13.75
C GLY A 17 -33.70 17.11 12.57
N PRO A 18 -32.87 16.03 12.57
CA PRO A 18 -32.35 15.17 13.65
C PRO A 18 -31.05 15.73 14.27
N ARG A 19 -30.56 15.15 15.37
CA ARG A 19 -29.30 15.54 16.04
C ARG A 19 -28.13 15.53 15.05
N GLU A 20 -27.40 16.65 14.97
CA GLU A 20 -26.06 16.70 14.39
C GLU A 20 -25.13 15.73 15.13
N PRO A 21 -24.18 15.06 14.45
CA PRO A 21 -23.18 14.24 15.12
C PRO A 21 -22.39 15.13 16.07
N ALA A 22 -22.30 14.70 17.33
CA ALA A 22 -21.61 15.42 18.37
C ALA A 22 -20.15 15.69 17.98
N SER A 23 -19.72 16.84 18.48
CA SER A 23 -18.41 17.47 18.42
C SER A 23 -17.20 16.54 18.51
N ARG A 24 -16.15 16.97 17.83
CA ARG A 24 -14.76 16.53 17.94
C ARG A 24 -14.37 16.14 19.37
N ALA A 25 -13.92 14.90 19.55
CA ALA A 25 -13.08 14.55 20.67
C ALA A 25 -11.68 15.18 20.46
N GLU A 26 -11.40 16.32 21.08
CA GLU A 26 -10.02 16.81 21.21
C GLU A 26 -9.28 15.89 22.18
N LEU A 27 -8.58 14.90 21.64
CA LEU A 27 -7.64 14.06 22.38
C LEU A 27 -6.40 14.88 22.72
N ALA A 28 -6.22 15.17 24.01
CA ALA A 28 -4.97 15.69 24.53
C ALA A 28 -4.27 14.60 25.35
N PHE A 29 -3.01 14.29 25.00
CA PHE A 29 -2.13 13.38 25.74
C PHE A 29 -1.19 14.16 26.65
N GLU A 30 -1.25 13.97 27.96
CA GLU A 30 -0.31 14.57 28.92
C GLU A 30 0.80 13.58 29.31
N GLY A 31 1.95 13.67 28.63
CA GLY A 31 3.23 13.09 29.05
C GLY A 31 3.35 11.55 29.05
N VAL A 32 4.56 11.06 29.35
CA VAL A 32 4.91 9.63 29.56
C VAL A 32 5.40 9.44 31.00
N ASN A 33 4.87 8.45 31.70
CA ASN A 33 5.27 8.03 33.03
C ASN A 33 6.66 7.36 33.02
N ALA A 34 7.21 7.09 34.21
CA ALA A 34 8.55 6.53 34.39
C ALA A 34 8.78 5.14 33.74
N SER A 35 7.71 4.46 33.29
CA SER A 35 7.77 3.19 32.55
C SER A 35 7.62 3.34 31.04
N GLY A 36 7.56 4.58 30.53
CA GLY A 36 7.36 4.88 29.11
C GLY A 36 5.90 4.76 28.63
N LYS A 37 4.93 4.67 29.55
CA LYS A 37 3.49 4.65 29.24
C LYS A 37 2.89 6.06 29.36
N PRO A 38 1.90 6.48 28.57
CA PRO A 38 1.24 7.78 28.70
C PRO A 38 0.63 8.01 30.09
N ALA A 39 0.66 9.25 30.59
CA ALA A 39 0.24 9.54 31.97
C ALA A 39 -1.21 10.04 32.11
N ARG A 40 -1.82 10.68 31.09
CA ARG A 40 -3.25 11.06 31.11
C ARG A 40 -3.80 11.39 29.71
N ILE A 41 -5.04 11.03 29.44
CA ILE A 41 -5.80 11.39 28.23
C ILE A 41 -7.01 12.25 28.64
N THR A 42 -7.42 13.27 27.87
CA THR A 42 -8.68 14.00 28.15
C THR A 42 -9.65 13.81 26.99
N LEU A 43 -10.88 13.39 27.28
CA LEU A 43 -11.92 13.16 26.27
C LEU A 43 -13.27 13.69 26.75
N GLY A 44 -13.95 14.47 25.91
CA GLY A 44 -15.16 15.21 26.29
C GLY A 44 -16.47 14.41 26.27
N ASP A 45 -16.54 13.28 25.55
CA ASP A 45 -17.81 12.65 25.17
C ASP A 45 -17.92 11.13 25.45
N PHE A 46 -16.93 10.50 26.09
CA PHE A 46 -17.02 9.09 26.53
C PHE A 46 -17.48 9.06 27.99
N SER A 47 -18.67 8.51 28.26
CA SER A 47 -19.23 8.54 29.62
C SER A 47 -20.04 7.29 29.97
N GLY A 48 -19.91 6.21 29.20
CA GLY A 48 -20.83 5.08 29.27
C GLY A 48 -20.25 3.81 29.89
N SER A 49 -18.97 3.54 29.68
CA SER A 49 -18.49 2.16 29.64
C SER A 49 -17.50 1.77 30.76
N ARG A 50 -16.94 2.76 31.48
CA ARG A 50 -15.81 2.64 32.43
C ARG A 50 -14.47 2.31 31.80
N LEU A 51 -14.43 1.79 30.56
CA LEU A 51 -13.20 1.42 29.87
C LEU A 51 -13.20 1.91 28.43
N LEU A 52 -12.29 2.83 28.13
CA LEU A 52 -12.03 3.28 26.78
C LEU A 52 -10.97 2.40 26.14
N VAL A 53 -11.26 1.90 24.93
CA VAL A 53 -10.30 1.22 24.08
C VAL A 53 -9.86 2.14 22.96
N ILE A 54 -8.56 2.44 22.94
CA ILE A 54 -7.93 3.19 21.85
C ILE A 54 -7.25 2.19 20.92
N LEU A 55 -7.73 2.11 19.69
CA LEU A 55 -7.10 1.34 18.62
C LEU A 55 -6.20 2.26 17.82
N GLU A 56 -4.90 2.22 18.07
CA GLU A 56 -3.92 2.84 17.19
C GLU A 56 -3.81 1.99 15.92
N THR A 57 -4.38 2.50 14.85
CA THR A 57 -4.39 1.81 13.56
C THR A 57 -3.09 2.03 12.79
N GLY A 58 -2.22 2.95 13.23
CA GLY A 58 -0.88 3.17 12.66
C GLY A 58 -0.87 3.64 11.20
N GLY A 59 -2.05 3.83 10.59
CA GLY A 59 -2.20 4.20 9.20
C GLY A 59 -3.37 3.51 8.50
N ALA A 60 -4.02 4.19 7.56
CA ALA A 60 -5.07 3.59 6.74
C ALA A 60 -4.54 2.49 5.78
N TRP A 61 -3.21 2.34 5.67
CA TRP A 61 -2.53 1.34 4.83
C TRP A 61 -2.34 -0.03 5.50
N CYS A 62 -2.24 -0.09 6.83
CA CYS A 62 -1.83 -1.32 7.54
C CYS A 62 -2.94 -2.38 7.55
N GLY A 63 -2.64 -3.58 7.04
CA GLY A 63 -3.62 -4.65 6.89
C GLY A 63 -4.18 -5.18 8.18
N THR A 64 -3.31 -5.47 9.15
CA THR A 64 -3.69 -5.97 10.47
C THR A 64 -4.54 -4.95 11.22
N SER A 65 -4.20 -3.66 11.13
CA SER A 65 -5.01 -2.58 11.67
C SER A 65 -6.38 -2.46 11.01
N ARG A 66 -6.41 -2.58 9.68
CA ARG A 66 -7.64 -2.56 8.89
C ARG A 66 -8.57 -3.72 9.22
N ASP A 67 -8.04 -4.93 9.36
CA ASP A 67 -8.82 -6.11 9.74
C ASP A 67 -9.36 -5.97 11.18
N THR A 68 -8.47 -5.64 12.12
CA THR A 68 -8.83 -5.44 13.53
C THR A 68 -9.89 -4.37 13.67
N ALA A 69 -9.77 -3.25 12.95
CA ALA A 69 -10.75 -2.18 13.01
C ALA A 69 -12.13 -2.58 12.45
N ALA A 70 -12.18 -3.41 11.38
CA ALA A 70 -13.43 -3.91 10.81
C ALA A 70 -14.14 -4.92 11.71
N HIS A 71 -13.37 -5.74 12.42
CA HIS A 71 -13.86 -6.89 13.17
C HIS A 71 -13.71 -6.74 14.67
N PHE A 72 -13.49 -5.52 15.17
CA PHE A 72 -13.27 -5.26 16.59
C PHE A 72 -14.47 -5.69 17.44
N ASP A 73 -15.69 -5.36 17.02
CA ASP A 73 -16.90 -5.71 17.76
C ASP A 73 -17.12 -7.22 17.80
N ASP A 74 -16.87 -7.91 16.68
CA ASP A 74 -16.86 -9.37 16.61
C ASP A 74 -15.78 -9.94 17.53
N ALA A 75 -14.61 -9.31 17.53
CA ALA A 75 -13.49 -9.67 18.39
C ALA A 75 -13.80 -9.44 19.87
N LEU A 76 -14.68 -8.51 20.27
CA LEU A 76 -15.09 -8.37 21.68
C LEU A 76 -16.26 -9.29 22.06
N GLY A 77 -17.07 -9.73 21.11
CA GLY A 77 -18.22 -10.61 21.36
C GLY A 77 -19.21 -9.97 22.35
N GLU A 78 -19.44 -10.64 23.48
CA GLU A 78 -20.38 -10.16 24.52
C GLU A 78 -19.91 -8.87 25.21
N LEU A 79 -18.61 -8.53 25.13
CA LEU A 79 -18.03 -7.35 25.77
C LEU A 79 -18.21 -6.06 24.96
N ARG A 80 -18.65 -6.13 23.70
CA ARG A 80 -18.68 -4.98 22.77
C ARG A 80 -19.45 -3.75 23.29
N GLY A 81 -20.50 -3.96 24.09
CA GLY A 81 -21.33 -2.88 24.65
C GLY A 81 -20.86 -2.36 26.00
N ARG A 82 -19.70 -2.83 26.47
CA ARG A 82 -19.13 -2.53 27.78
C ARG A 82 -17.85 -1.71 27.71
N VAL A 83 -17.44 -1.33 26.50
CA VAL A 83 -16.29 -0.46 26.26
C VAL A 83 -16.69 0.65 25.30
N ASP A 84 -16.10 1.81 25.47
CA ASP A 84 -16.12 2.87 24.47
C ASP A 84 -14.90 2.68 23.56
N ARG A 85 -15.03 2.95 22.26
CA ARG A 85 -13.95 2.77 21.27
C ARG A 85 -13.58 4.10 20.62
N LEU A 86 -12.29 4.27 20.40
CA LEU A 86 -11.71 5.33 19.59
C LEU A 86 -10.66 4.74 18.65
N ASP A 87 -10.78 5.01 17.36
CA ASP A 87 -9.72 4.73 16.40
C ASP A 87 -8.77 5.94 16.34
N LEU A 88 -7.47 5.71 16.51
CA LEU A 88 -6.44 6.74 16.41
C LEU A 88 -5.61 6.55 15.13
N MET A 89 -5.71 7.53 14.23
CA MET A 89 -4.93 7.58 13.00
C MET A 89 -3.67 8.43 13.20
N THR A 90 -2.52 7.84 12.88
CA THR A 90 -1.21 8.53 12.92
C THR A 90 -0.70 8.85 11.52
N THR A 91 -1.04 8.01 10.53
CA THR A 91 -0.69 8.19 9.12
C THR A 91 -1.90 8.00 8.20
N ASP A 92 -1.82 8.57 6.99
CA ASP A 92 -2.81 8.42 5.92
C ASP A 92 -2.61 7.06 5.19
N ARG A 93 -3.14 6.91 3.97
CA ARG A 93 -2.94 5.70 3.14
C ARG A 93 -1.61 5.66 2.39
N ASP A 94 -0.93 6.80 2.26
CA ASP A 94 0.33 6.96 1.55
C ASP A 94 1.54 6.95 2.52
N ASN A 95 1.30 6.58 3.79
CA ASN A 95 2.26 6.60 4.91
C ASN A 95 2.82 8.02 5.21
N ALA A 96 2.03 9.06 4.94
CA ALA A 96 2.26 10.42 5.36
C ALA A 96 1.47 10.74 6.65
N PRO A 97 1.81 11.81 7.39
CA PRO A 97 1.00 12.29 8.52
C PRO A 97 -0.49 12.40 8.17
N ALA A 98 -1.38 11.81 8.97
CA ALA A 98 -2.81 11.85 8.72
C ALA A 98 -3.39 13.28 8.85
N GLU A 99 -4.33 13.63 7.97
CA GLU A 99 -5.10 14.87 8.02
C GLU A 99 -6.61 14.61 8.23
N VAL A 100 -7.39 15.68 8.43
CA VAL A 100 -8.83 15.61 8.74
C VAL A 100 -9.62 14.86 7.66
N ASP A 101 -9.26 15.05 6.40
CA ASP A 101 -9.92 14.39 5.27
C ASP A 101 -9.66 12.87 5.26
N ASP A 102 -8.52 12.41 5.81
CA ASP A 102 -8.21 10.98 5.94
C ASP A 102 -9.08 10.30 6.99
N ALA A 103 -9.33 10.98 8.12
CA ALA A 103 -10.27 10.49 9.13
C ALA A 103 -11.70 10.41 8.58
N ALA A 104 -12.13 11.39 7.80
CA ALA A 104 -13.44 11.35 7.14
C ALA A 104 -13.54 10.17 6.16
N ALA A 105 -12.50 9.94 5.35
CA ALA A 105 -12.44 8.78 4.46
C ALA A 105 -12.45 7.45 5.24
N TRP A 106 -11.69 7.36 6.33
CA TRP A 106 -11.69 6.18 7.21
C TRP A 106 -13.07 5.89 7.80
N GLN A 107 -13.77 6.93 8.30
CA GLN A 107 -15.15 6.81 8.80
C GLN A 107 -16.14 6.34 7.72
N MET A 108 -15.97 6.81 6.48
CA MET A 108 -16.81 6.37 5.36
C MET A 108 -16.56 4.91 4.97
N GLU A 109 -15.30 4.45 5.04
CA GLU A 109 -14.93 3.05 4.78
C GLU A 109 -15.40 2.09 5.88
N ARG A 110 -15.49 2.56 7.13
CA ARG A 110 -15.79 1.74 8.32
C ARG A 110 -17.15 2.13 8.89
N ALA A 111 -18.21 1.45 8.41
CA ALA A 111 -19.60 1.51 8.86
C ALA A 111 -19.88 2.47 10.04
N ALA A 112 -20.54 3.58 9.73
CA ALA A 112 -20.81 4.74 10.57
C ALA A 112 -20.99 4.47 12.08
N GLY A 113 -20.17 5.11 12.92
CA GLY A 113 -20.45 5.25 14.36
C GLY A 113 -19.23 5.34 15.28
N VAL A 114 -18.05 4.87 14.84
CA VAL A 114 -16.83 4.90 15.67
C VAL A 114 -16.14 6.27 15.57
N PRO A 115 -15.87 6.96 16.69
CA PRO A 115 -15.05 8.16 16.71
C PRO A 115 -13.64 7.89 16.17
N VAL A 116 -13.13 8.81 15.37
CA VAL A 116 -11.77 8.73 14.81
C VAL A 116 -11.00 9.98 15.23
N GLY A 117 -9.90 9.77 15.94
CA GLY A 117 -8.93 10.79 16.30
C GLY A 117 -7.76 10.80 15.33
N ILE A 118 -7.10 11.95 15.21
CA ILE A 118 -5.84 12.10 14.47
C ILE A 118 -4.79 12.61 15.42
N ASP A 119 -3.64 11.95 15.45
CA ASP A 119 -2.43 12.49 16.05
C ASP A 119 -1.20 12.03 15.28
N SER A 120 -0.68 12.88 14.40
CA SER A 120 0.50 12.60 13.59
C SER A 120 1.82 12.68 14.35
N GLY A 121 1.82 13.28 15.54
CA GLY A 121 2.99 13.35 16.43
C GLY A 121 3.03 12.19 17.43
N PHE A 122 2.03 11.31 17.35
CA PHE A 122 1.76 10.27 18.31
C PHE A 122 2.80 9.14 18.25
N ALA A 123 3.39 8.77 19.39
CA ALA A 123 4.28 7.61 19.52
C ALA A 123 4.18 6.97 20.93
N PHE A 124 3.50 5.82 21.07
CA PHE A 124 3.40 5.09 22.36
C PHE A 124 4.70 4.32 22.64
N GLY A 125 5.73 4.96 23.17
CA GLY A 125 6.96 4.27 23.61
C GLY A 125 7.68 3.51 22.48
N ALA A 126 8.39 2.42 22.81
CA ALA A 126 9.11 1.64 21.81
C ALA A 126 8.15 1.10 20.73
N PRO A 127 8.56 1.10 19.45
CA PRO A 127 7.72 0.64 18.37
C PRO A 127 7.45 -0.87 18.47
N GLY A 128 6.16 -1.23 18.43
CA GLY A 128 5.67 -2.60 18.43
C GLY A 128 4.92 -2.89 17.13
N MET A 129 4.45 -4.13 16.95
CA MET A 129 3.61 -4.48 15.80
C MET A 129 2.26 -3.77 15.84
N LEU A 130 1.74 -3.42 14.67
CA LEU A 130 0.41 -2.86 14.48
C LEU A 130 -0.66 -3.94 14.28
N PRO A 131 -1.92 -3.69 14.71
CA PRO A 131 -2.36 -2.50 15.43
C PRO A 131 -1.93 -2.53 16.89
N ARG A 132 -1.89 -1.36 17.54
CA ARG A 132 -1.73 -1.29 18.99
C ARG A 132 -3.07 -0.98 19.64
N VAL A 133 -3.36 -1.70 20.73
CA VAL A 133 -4.61 -1.52 21.48
C VAL A 133 -4.26 -1.05 22.88
N LEU A 134 -4.80 0.10 23.27
CA LEU A 134 -4.71 0.58 24.64
C LEU A 134 -6.03 0.42 25.36
N LEU A 135 -5.92 -0.02 26.60
CA LEU A 135 -7.03 -0.04 27.55
C LEU A 135 -6.83 1.12 28.51
N VAL A 136 -7.81 2.02 28.58
CA VAL A 136 -7.76 3.26 29.35
C VAL A 136 -8.94 3.30 30.31
N ASP A 137 -8.65 3.45 31.60
CA ASP A 137 -9.70 3.65 32.60
C ASP A 137 -10.33 5.04 32.41
N GLU A 138 -11.64 5.11 32.16
CA GLU A 138 -12.31 6.39 31.84
C GLU A 138 -12.35 7.37 33.02
N ALA A 139 -12.30 6.87 34.26
CA ALA A 139 -12.42 7.72 35.45
C ALA A 139 -11.12 8.46 35.77
N SER A 140 -9.99 7.76 35.68
CA SER A 140 -8.65 8.28 35.94
C SER A 140 -7.94 8.78 34.69
N MET A 141 -8.39 8.31 33.52
CA MET A 141 -7.73 8.46 32.23
C MET A 141 -6.30 7.91 32.19
N GLU A 142 -6.01 6.90 33.02
CA GLU A 142 -4.74 6.18 33.03
C GLU A 142 -4.77 4.99 32.06
N VAL A 143 -3.64 4.74 31.38
CA VAL A 143 -3.47 3.53 30.55
C VAL A 143 -3.26 2.34 31.47
N VAL A 144 -4.29 1.50 31.60
CA VAL A 144 -4.24 0.28 32.41
C VAL A 144 -3.55 -0.86 31.66
N ASP A 145 -3.61 -0.85 30.33
CA ASP A 145 -2.95 -1.86 29.49
C ASP A 145 -2.56 -1.38 28.09
N SER A 146 -1.59 -2.07 27.48
CA SER A 146 -1.12 -1.84 26.10
C SER A 146 -0.77 -3.17 25.44
N LEU A 147 -1.43 -3.47 24.33
CA LEU A 147 -1.26 -4.69 23.54
C LEU A 147 -0.71 -4.35 22.16
N ALA A 148 0.20 -5.18 21.64
CA ALA A 148 0.78 -5.03 20.31
C ALA A 148 0.32 -6.19 19.42
N ASN A 149 -0.51 -5.89 18.42
CA ASN A 149 -1.17 -6.83 17.52
C ASN A 149 -1.78 -8.06 18.24
N PRO A 150 -2.68 -7.86 19.22
CA PRO A 150 -3.23 -8.97 20.01
C PRO A 150 -4.10 -9.90 19.16
N SER A 151 -4.11 -11.19 19.51
CA SER A 151 -5.13 -12.11 18.98
C SER A 151 -6.53 -11.76 19.51
N THR A 152 -7.59 -12.28 18.88
CA THR A 152 -8.96 -12.11 19.39
C THR A 152 -9.09 -12.62 20.83
N PHE A 153 -8.54 -13.80 21.11
CA PHE A 153 -8.49 -14.35 22.46
C PHE A 153 -7.79 -13.42 23.45
N GLU A 154 -6.59 -12.94 23.11
CA GLU A 154 -5.83 -12.03 23.97
C GLU A 154 -6.60 -10.73 24.23
N LEU A 155 -7.13 -10.11 23.18
CA LEU A 155 -7.91 -8.88 23.30
C LEU A 155 -9.11 -9.06 24.23
N ARG A 156 -9.94 -10.11 24.02
CA ARG A 156 -11.09 -10.42 24.89
C ARG A 156 -10.67 -10.63 26.33
N GLY A 157 -9.63 -11.43 26.56
CA GLY A 157 -9.15 -11.74 27.91
C GLY A 157 -8.65 -10.50 28.65
N ARG A 158 -7.94 -9.61 27.96
CA ARG A 158 -7.38 -8.39 28.56
C ARG A 158 -8.46 -7.33 28.81
N VAL A 159 -9.43 -7.20 27.91
CA VAL A 159 -10.61 -6.36 28.12
C VAL A 159 -11.47 -6.88 29.29
N ALA A 160 -11.75 -8.19 29.34
CA ALA A 160 -12.49 -8.80 30.45
C ALA A 160 -11.79 -8.55 31.79
N ALA A 161 -10.47 -8.77 31.86
CA ALA A 161 -9.68 -8.50 33.06
C ALA A 161 -9.74 -7.03 33.49
N ALA A 162 -9.65 -6.08 32.54
CA ALA A 162 -9.77 -4.65 32.82
C ALA A 162 -11.17 -4.26 33.32
N LEU A 163 -12.22 -4.96 32.87
CA LEU A 163 -13.60 -4.78 33.33
C LEU A 163 -13.92 -5.54 34.65
N GLY A 164 -12.97 -6.31 35.18
CA GLY A 164 -13.18 -7.15 36.38
C GLY A 164 -14.04 -8.39 36.13
N GLU A 165 -14.09 -8.86 34.88
CA GLU A 165 -14.83 -10.03 34.44
C GLU A 165 -13.95 -11.29 34.39
N PRO A 166 -14.55 -12.49 34.50
CA PRO A 166 -13.80 -13.71 34.23
C PRO A 166 -13.27 -13.70 32.79
N PRO A 167 -12.05 -14.22 32.55
CA PRO A 167 -11.55 -14.35 31.19
C PRO A 167 -12.44 -15.31 30.39
N PRO A 168 -12.48 -15.16 29.04
CA PRO A 168 -13.18 -16.10 28.18
C PRO A 168 -12.59 -17.51 28.33
N ASP A 169 -13.37 -18.52 27.93
CA ASP A 169 -12.90 -19.91 27.89
C ASP A 169 -11.61 -20.00 27.04
N PRO A 170 -10.52 -20.60 27.56
CA PRO A 170 -9.25 -20.76 26.83
C PRO A 170 -9.35 -21.60 25.55
N HIS A 171 -10.45 -22.31 25.32
CA HIS A 171 -10.64 -23.16 24.15
C HIS A 171 -11.22 -22.40 22.94
N GLU A 172 -10.51 -21.41 22.41
CA GLU A 172 -10.78 -20.95 21.04
C GLU A 172 -10.09 -21.93 20.06
N GLU A 173 -10.88 -22.59 19.20
CA GLU A 173 -10.35 -23.57 18.24
C GLU A 173 -9.44 -22.87 17.22
N LEU A 174 -8.26 -23.44 16.97
CA LEU A 174 -7.39 -23.01 15.88
C LEU A 174 -7.95 -23.57 14.57
N VAL A 175 -8.08 -22.73 13.53
CA VAL A 175 -8.75 -23.08 12.27
C VAL A 175 -8.08 -24.27 11.57
N ASP A 176 -6.76 -24.28 11.57
CA ASP A 176 -5.90 -25.28 10.93
C ASP A 176 -4.95 -25.98 11.93
N GLY A 177 -5.15 -25.73 13.23
CA GLY A 177 -4.24 -26.16 14.30
C GLY A 177 -3.04 -25.22 14.54
N LEU A 178 -2.92 -24.09 13.82
CA LEU A 178 -1.81 -23.14 13.95
C LEU A 178 -2.26 -21.69 14.22
N PHE A 179 -3.40 -21.27 13.64
CA PHE A 179 -3.85 -19.89 13.64
C PHE A 179 -5.25 -19.70 14.25
N HIS A 180 -5.43 -18.58 14.94
CA HIS A 180 -6.74 -18.14 15.42
C HIS A 180 -7.57 -17.50 14.29
N ASP A 181 -8.87 -17.35 14.52
CA ASP A 181 -9.82 -16.80 13.53
C ASP A 181 -9.41 -15.44 12.95
N ASN A 182 -8.79 -14.55 13.73
CA ASN A 182 -8.35 -13.24 13.23
C ASN A 182 -7.15 -13.34 12.28
N GLU A 183 -6.14 -14.15 12.62
CA GLU A 183 -5.02 -14.45 11.73
C GLU A 183 -5.54 -15.14 10.46
N TRP A 184 -6.49 -16.06 10.59
CA TRP A 184 -7.09 -16.74 9.46
C TRP A 184 -7.87 -15.82 8.54
N ARG A 185 -8.63 -14.87 9.09
CA ARG A 185 -9.37 -13.85 8.31
C ARG A 185 -8.44 -12.96 7.49
N LEU A 186 -7.31 -12.56 8.08
CA LEU A 186 -6.25 -11.86 7.34
C LEU A 186 -5.74 -12.69 6.16
N PHE A 187 -5.55 -14.00 6.36
CA PHE A 187 -5.15 -14.89 5.28
C PHE A 187 -6.24 -15.05 4.23
N GLN A 188 -7.53 -15.07 4.61
CA GLN A 188 -8.65 -15.10 3.66
C GLN A 188 -8.63 -13.86 2.76
N ALA A 189 -8.42 -12.67 3.33
CA ALA A 189 -8.24 -11.44 2.55
C ALA A 189 -7.01 -11.49 1.63
N MET A 190 -5.95 -12.17 2.05
CA MET A 190 -4.74 -12.39 1.24
C MET A 190 -4.95 -13.42 0.12
N ALA A 191 -5.79 -14.44 0.35
CA ALA A 191 -6.09 -15.52 -0.58
C ALA A 191 -7.04 -15.10 -1.71
N GLU A 192 -7.74 -13.97 -1.56
CA GLU A 192 -8.54 -13.38 -2.62
C GLU A 192 -7.68 -13.05 -3.85
N VAL A 193 -7.98 -13.69 -4.97
CA VAL A 193 -7.27 -13.42 -6.23
C VAL A 193 -7.81 -12.13 -6.85
N PRO A 194 -6.96 -11.14 -7.19
CA PRO A 194 -7.41 -9.90 -7.81
C PRO A 194 -8.23 -10.15 -9.08
N GLY A 195 -9.45 -9.63 -9.09
CA GLY A 195 -10.38 -9.71 -10.22
C GLY A 195 -10.04 -8.72 -11.33
N ALA A 196 -11.08 -8.07 -11.87
CA ALA A 196 -10.86 -6.93 -12.76
C ALA A 196 -10.24 -5.74 -11.99
N PRO A 197 -9.34 -4.96 -12.61
CA PRO A 197 -8.85 -3.73 -12.02
C PRO A 197 -10.00 -2.76 -11.69
N PRO A 198 -9.83 -1.88 -10.70
CA PRO A 198 -10.79 -0.83 -10.41
C PRO A 198 -11.03 0.07 -11.64
N PRO A 199 -12.18 0.75 -11.73
CA PRO A 199 -12.41 1.77 -12.76
C PRO A 199 -11.28 2.81 -12.76
N ASP A 200 -10.84 3.21 -13.96
CA ASP A 200 -9.88 4.31 -14.13
C ASP A 200 -10.59 5.49 -14.80
N PRO A 201 -11.24 6.38 -14.02
CA PRO A 201 -11.97 7.52 -14.57
C PRO A 201 -11.04 8.57 -15.20
N THR A 202 -9.72 8.50 -14.96
CA THR A 202 -8.75 9.44 -15.54
C THR A 202 -8.38 9.08 -16.99
N ASN A 203 -8.73 7.87 -17.44
CA ASN A 203 -8.50 7.35 -18.77
C ASN A 203 -9.83 6.93 -19.43
N GLU A 204 -10.34 7.78 -20.32
CA GLU A 204 -11.57 7.59 -21.07
C GLU A 204 -11.59 6.34 -21.96
N VAL A 205 -10.42 5.77 -22.28
CA VAL A 205 -10.30 4.55 -23.08
C VAL A 205 -9.82 3.34 -22.28
N ALA A 206 -9.81 3.41 -20.94
CA ALA A 206 -9.29 2.37 -20.04
C ALA A 206 -9.82 0.96 -20.36
N ASP A 207 -11.09 0.87 -20.79
CA ASP A 207 -11.74 -0.40 -21.11
C ASP A 207 -12.11 -0.56 -22.60
N SER A 208 -11.61 0.32 -23.48
CA SER A 208 -11.87 0.28 -24.93
C SER A 208 -11.13 -0.89 -25.61
N PRO A 209 -11.84 -1.77 -26.33
CA PRO A 209 -11.20 -2.83 -27.12
C PRO A 209 -10.25 -2.30 -28.21
N ALA A 210 -10.54 -1.13 -28.79
CA ALA A 210 -9.66 -0.51 -29.78
C ALA A 210 -8.36 -0.01 -29.14
N ALA A 211 -8.46 0.67 -27.99
CA ALA A 211 -7.29 1.13 -27.23
C ALA A 211 -6.44 -0.05 -26.72
N ARG A 212 -7.07 -1.14 -26.26
CA ARG A 212 -6.37 -2.38 -25.86
C ARG A 212 -5.55 -2.98 -27.01
N ARG A 213 -6.10 -3.02 -28.24
CA ARG A 213 -5.38 -3.51 -29.42
C ARG A 213 -4.19 -2.62 -29.77
N LEU A 214 -4.39 -1.30 -29.77
CA LEU A 214 -3.30 -0.34 -30.00
C LEU A 214 -2.24 -0.46 -28.90
N GLY A 215 -2.64 -0.45 -27.63
CA GLY A 215 -1.74 -0.57 -26.48
C GLY A 215 -0.88 -1.83 -26.53
N LYS A 216 -1.47 -2.96 -26.91
CA LYS A 216 -0.70 -4.19 -27.16
C LYS A 216 0.32 -3.98 -28.27
N ALA A 217 -0.05 -3.40 -29.40
CA ALA A 217 0.89 -3.15 -30.49
C ALA A 217 2.07 -2.28 -30.03
N LEU A 218 1.78 -1.19 -29.30
CA LEU A 218 2.79 -0.27 -28.78
C LEU A 218 3.70 -0.93 -27.72
N PHE A 219 3.14 -1.78 -26.85
CA PHE A 219 3.88 -2.47 -25.79
C PHE A 219 5.02 -3.35 -26.32
N PHE A 220 4.84 -3.93 -27.51
CA PHE A 220 5.84 -4.78 -28.17
C PHE A 220 6.62 -4.06 -29.29
N ASP A 221 6.35 -2.78 -29.54
CA ASP A 221 7.00 -2.04 -30.63
C ASP A 221 8.32 -1.42 -30.18
N ALA A 222 9.42 -2.10 -30.49
CA ALA A 222 10.76 -1.57 -30.24
C ALA A 222 11.06 -0.32 -31.08
N GLY A 223 10.33 -0.11 -32.19
CA GLY A 223 10.44 1.07 -33.04
C GLY A 223 10.15 2.37 -32.33
N LEU A 224 9.58 2.37 -31.11
CA LEU A 224 9.32 3.56 -30.32
C LEU A 224 10.55 4.06 -29.52
N SER A 225 11.57 3.22 -29.29
CA SER A 225 12.83 3.67 -28.68
C SER A 225 13.75 4.34 -29.72
N SER A 226 14.64 5.24 -29.29
CA SER A 226 15.58 5.88 -30.22
C SER A 226 16.50 4.88 -30.92
N SER A 227 16.92 3.84 -30.20
CA SER A 227 17.75 2.73 -30.68
C SER A 227 17.01 1.69 -31.53
N LYS A 228 15.67 1.65 -31.47
CA LYS A 228 14.79 0.69 -32.15
C LYS A 228 14.95 -0.78 -31.72
N ASP A 229 15.50 -1.03 -30.53
CA ASP A 229 15.73 -2.36 -29.96
C ASP A 229 15.12 -2.56 -28.56
N VAL A 230 14.52 -1.50 -27.98
CA VAL A 230 13.88 -1.53 -26.65
C VAL A 230 12.38 -1.26 -26.81
N SER A 231 11.56 -2.16 -26.27
CA SER A 231 10.11 -2.00 -26.11
C SER A 231 9.74 -2.18 -24.63
N CYS A 232 8.48 -1.96 -24.26
CA CYS A 232 8.00 -2.28 -22.91
C CYS A 232 8.25 -3.77 -22.60
N ALA A 233 8.00 -4.66 -23.58
CA ALA A 233 8.20 -6.09 -23.46
C ALA A 233 9.68 -6.53 -23.33
N THR A 234 10.65 -5.68 -23.69
CA THR A 234 12.08 -5.95 -23.48
C THR A 234 12.42 -6.04 -21.99
N CYS A 235 11.76 -5.21 -21.16
CA CYS A 235 11.94 -5.17 -19.72
C CYS A 235 10.81 -5.88 -18.96
N HIS A 236 9.59 -5.91 -19.50
CA HIS A 236 8.41 -6.54 -18.90
C HIS A 236 7.97 -7.76 -19.70
N ASP A 237 8.80 -8.81 -19.65
CA ASP A 237 8.62 -10.03 -20.44
C ASP A 237 7.48 -10.89 -19.86
N PRO A 238 6.41 -11.19 -20.62
CA PRO A 238 5.33 -12.05 -20.17
C PRO A 238 5.79 -13.44 -19.70
N ALA A 239 6.89 -13.97 -20.23
CA ALA A 239 7.46 -15.25 -19.83
C ALA A 239 8.23 -15.17 -18.49
N LYS A 240 8.44 -13.96 -17.95
CA LYS A 240 9.15 -13.69 -16.69
C LYS A 240 8.26 -12.90 -15.73
N ALA A 241 6.98 -13.27 -15.66
CA ALA A 241 5.98 -12.61 -14.82
C ALA A 241 5.90 -11.08 -15.04
N LEU A 242 6.04 -10.63 -16.30
CA LEU A 242 6.06 -9.21 -16.68
C LEU A 242 7.14 -8.38 -15.95
N SER A 243 8.30 -8.98 -15.72
CA SER A 243 9.52 -8.40 -15.14
C SER A 243 10.73 -8.71 -16.04
N ASP A 244 11.91 -8.19 -15.67
CA ASP A 244 13.20 -8.62 -16.22
C ASP A 244 13.84 -9.67 -15.29
N ALA A 245 14.73 -10.50 -15.84
CA ALA A 245 15.62 -11.42 -15.13
C ALA A 245 17.02 -10.80 -14.91
N ARG A 246 17.11 -9.46 -14.88
CA ARG A 246 18.34 -8.71 -14.59
C ARG A 246 18.23 -7.95 -13.26
N PRO A 247 19.35 -7.71 -12.56
CA PRO A 247 19.33 -6.93 -11.33
C PRO A 247 18.96 -5.46 -11.60
N GLN A 248 19.37 -4.92 -12.74
CA GLN A 248 19.07 -3.56 -13.16
C GLN A 248 18.56 -3.57 -14.60
N ALA A 249 17.61 -2.68 -14.90
CA ALA A 249 17.07 -2.52 -16.24
C ALA A 249 18.19 -2.13 -17.23
N LEU A 250 18.18 -2.71 -18.42
CA LEU A 250 19.07 -2.34 -19.52
C LEU A 250 18.23 -1.87 -20.70
N GLY A 251 18.12 -0.54 -20.83
CA GLY A 251 17.55 0.11 -22.01
C GLY A 251 18.67 0.68 -22.87
N ALA A 252 18.54 1.95 -23.26
CA ALA A 252 19.62 2.72 -23.89
C ALA A 252 20.87 2.82 -23.00
N ALA A 253 20.71 2.71 -21.68
CA ALA A 253 21.80 2.56 -20.72
C ALA A 253 21.36 1.69 -19.52
N LEU A 254 22.29 1.43 -18.60
CA LEU A 254 21.98 0.75 -17.34
C LEU A 254 21.14 1.69 -16.44
N GLY A 255 19.98 1.21 -16.02
CA GLY A 255 19.07 1.91 -15.12
C GLY A 255 19.53 1.88 -13.66
N ASP A 256 18.93 2.76 -12.85
CA ASP A 256 19.28 2.92 -11.43
C ASP A 256 18.48 2.00 -10.50
N ARG A 257 17.42 1.37 -11.01
CA ARG A 257 16.53 0.49 -10.27
C ARG A 257 16.28 -0.80 -11.04
N ARG A 258 15.83 -1.81 -10.29
CA ARG A 258 15.30 -3.06 -10.85
C ARG A 258 13.95 -2.81 -11.51
N THR A 259 13.72 -3.43 -12.66
CA THR A 259 12.38 -3.53 -13.27
C THR A 259 11.43 -4.31 -12.35
N PRO A 260 10.33 -3.71 -11.86
CA PRO A 260 9.32 -4.43 -11.10
C PRO A 260 8.45 -5.30 -12.03
N SER A 261 7.76 -6.29 -11.46
CA SER A 261 6.65 -6.92 -12.18
C SER A 261 5.50 -5.92 -12.32
N ILE A 262 4.86 -5.89 -13.50
CA ILE A 262 3.66 -5.08 -13.77
C ILE A 262 2.38 -5.91 -13.87
N ALA A 263 2.40 -7.18 -13.44
CA ALA A 263 1.25 -8.09 -13.59
C ALA A 263 -0.04 -7.59 -12.91
N LEU A 264 0.09 -6.77 -11.87
CA LEU A 264 -1.02 -6.17 -11.13
C LEU A 264 -0.91 -4.63 -11.05
N SER A 265 -0.13 -3.97 -11.91
CA SER A 265 0.08 -2.51 -11.88
C SER A 265 -1.22 -1.71 -11.98
N ALA A 266 -2.19 -2.23 -12.75
CA ALA A 266 -3.50 -1.63 -12.95
C ALA A 266 -4.39 -1.56 -11.70
N HIS A 267 -4.05 -2.27 -10.64
CA HIS A 267 -4.75 -2.18 -9.35
C HIS A 267 -4.12 -1.13 -8.42
N ALA A 268 -2.95 -0.57 -8.76
CA ALA A 268 -2.27 0.44 -7.94
C ALA A 268 -2.65 1.85 -8.39
N ARG A 269 -2.79 2.76 -7.43
CA ARG A 269 -2.80 4.21 -7.70
C ARG A 269 -1.39 4.66 -8.08
N TRP A 270 -0.47 4.54 -7.13
CA TRP A 270 0.91 4.95 -7.31
C TRP A 270 1.70 3.93 -8.12
N GLN A 271 2.39 4.44 -9.13
CA GLN A 271 3.23 3.67 -10.03
C GLN A 271 4.70 3.99 -9.83
N MET A 272 5.58 3.10 -10.30
CA MET A 272 7.02 3.11 -9.99
C MET A 272 7.33 2.79 -8.52
N TRP A 273 8.60 2.54 -8.22
CA TRP A 273 9.07 2.28 -6.86
C TRP A 273 8.93 3.48 -5.91
N ASP A 274 8.94 4.71 -6.43
CA ASP A 274 8.86 5.95 -5.66
C ASP A 274 7.51 6.68 -5.81
N GLY A 275 6.57 6.12 -6.57
CA GLY A 275 5.26 6.72 -6.74
C GLY A 275 5.28 8.03 -7.53
N ARG A 276 6.23 8.24 -8.45
CA ARG A 276 6.30 9.47 -9.26
C ARG A 276 5.24 9.61 -10.35
N ALA A 277 4.35 8.62 -10.48
CA ALA A 277 3.17 8.68 -11.33
C ALA A 277 1.96 8.17 -10.53
N ASP A 278 0.85 8.89 -10.61
CA ASP A 278 -0.40 8.65 -9.87
C ASP A 278 -1.49 7.99 -10.73
N THR A 279 -1.17 7.65 -11.97
CA THR A 279 -2.02 6.89 -12.89
C THR A 279 -1.16 5.93 -13.71
N LEU A 280 -1.77 4.83 -14.17
CA LEU A 280 -1.11 3.86 -15.02
C LEU A 280 -0.70 4.46 -16.38
N TRP A 281 -1.57 5.30 -16.96
CA TRP A 281 -1.29 5.91 -18.25
C TRP A 281 -0.18 6.97 -18.18
N ALA A 282 -0.05 7.69 -17.07
CA ALA A 282 1.07 8.61 -16.87
C ALA A 282 2.39 7.85 -16.70
N GLN A 283 2.37 6.73 -15.98
CA GLN A 283 3.57 5.89 -15.85
C GLN A 283 4.05 5.37 -17.19
N ALA A 284 3.14 4.91 -18.05
CA ALA A 284 3.48 4.39 -19.38
C ALA A 284 4.21 5.40 -20.28
N LEU A 285 4.13 6.70 -19.97
CA LEU A 285 4.84 7.76 -20.69
C LEU A 285 6.30 7.91 -20.25
N LEU A 286 6.59 7.67 -18.97
CA LEU A 286 7.91 7.96 -18.37
C LEU A 286 9.07 7.26 -19.08
N PRO A 287 8.98 5.97 -19.48
CA PRO A 287 10.10 5.28 -20.10
C PRO A 287 10.50 5.81 -21.47
N PHE A 288 9.56 6.42 -22.20
CA PHE A 288 9.83 7.00 -23.51
C PHE A 288 10.88 8.10 -23.44
N GLU A 289 10.70 9.07 -22.53
CA GLU A 289 11.57 10.25 -22.42
C GLU A 289 12.78 10.02 -21.48
N ASN A 290 12.86 8.88 -20.80
CA ASN A 290 13.99 8.55 -19.94
C ASN A 290 15.23 8.15 -20.77
N PRO A 291 16.37 8.88 -20.65
CA PRO A 291 17.57 8.64 -21.45
C PRO A 291 18.28 7.31 -21.15
N LYS A 292 17.97 6.64 -20.03
CA LYS A 292 18.49 5.31 -19.70
C LYS A 292 17.58 4.18 -20.19
N GLU A 293 16.32 4.47 -20.48
CA GLU A 293 15.31 3.47 -20.87
C GLU A 293 15.09 3.47 -22.38
N MET A 294 14.06 4.15 -22.90
CA MET A 294 13.79 4.16 -24.36
C MET A 294 14.42 5.35 -25.08
N ALA A 295 14.86 6.38 -24.33
CA ALA A 295 15.63 7.52 -24.81
C ALA A 295 15.08 8.19 -26.09
N SER A 296 13.75 8.31 -26.17
CA SER A 296 13.00 8.91 -27.27
C SER A 296 12.47 10.30 -26.87
N SER A 297 11.86 11.02 -27.82
CA SER A 297 11.13 12.27 -27.53
C SER A 297 9.63 12.08 -27.81
N ARG A 298 8.79 12.92 -27.21
CA ARG A 298 7.34 12.91 -27.49
C ARG A 298 7.02 13.12 -28.97
N GLU A 299 7.79 13.94 -29.68
CA GLU A 299 7.62 14.18 -31.12
C GLU A 299 7.93 12.92 -31.92
N ASP A 300 9.05 12.26 -31.60
CA ASP A 300 9.48 11.03 -32.25
C ASP A 300 8.48 9.89 -32.01
N VAL A 301 8.08 9.67 -30.76
CA VAL A 301 7.06 8.67 -30.40
C VAL A 301 5.77 8.96 -31.15
N SER A 302 5.32 10.21 -31.17
CA SER A 302 4.07 10.58 -31.84
C SER A 302 4.11 10.36 -33.35
N ALA A 303 5.21 10.76 -34.00
CA ALA A 303 5.40 10.53 -35.42
C ALA A 303 5.40 9.02 -35.76
N ARG A 304 6.04 8.21 -34.92
CA ARG A 304 6.12 6.74 -35.09
C ARG A 304 4.77 6.07 -34.84
N VAL A 305 4.04 6.49 -33.81
CA VAL A 305 2.67 6.00 -33.53
C VAL A 305 1.75 6.30 -34.71
N LEU A 306 1.76 7.54 -35.22
CA LEU A 306 0.91 7.90 -36.36
C LEU A 306 1.34 7.22 -37.67
N GLY A 307 2.65 7.05 -37.88
CA GLY A 307 3.20 6.44 -39.09
C GLY A 307 2.99 4.93 -39.16
N ALA A 308 3.25 4.21 -38.06
CA ALA A 308 3.19 2.75 -38.02
C ALA A 308 1.83 2.21 -37.54
N HIS A 309 1.11 2.96 -36.70
CA HIS A 309 -0.13 2.52 -36.04
C HIS A 309 -1.31 3.47 -36.28
N GLY A 310 -1.26 4.32 -37.31
CA GLY A 310 -2.22 5.41 -37.52
C GLY A 310 -3.69 4.97 -37.63
N ASP A 311 -3.98 3.83 -38.27
CA ASP A 311 -5.35 3.29 -38.33
C ASP A 311 -5.85 2.82 -36.96
N ALA A 312 -5.01 2.10 -36.21
CA ALA A 312 -5.33 1.66 -34.86
C ALA A 312 -5.48 2.86 -33.91
N TYR A 313 -4.66 3.90 -34.07
CA TYR A 313 -4.78 5.17 -33.36
C TYR A 313 -6.12 5.86 -33.63
N ARG A 314 -6.51 6.04 -34.90
CA ARG A 314 -7.80 6.65 -35.25
C ARG A 314 -8.99 5.84 -34.74
N ALA A 315 -8.89 4.51 -34.73
CA ALA A 315 -9.92 3.64 -34.18
C ALA A 315 -10.04 3.76 -32.65
N ALA A 316 -8.92 3.97 -31.94
CA ALA A 316 -8.92 4.15 -30.49
C ALA A 316 -9.33 5.57 -30.06
N PHE A 317 -8.99 6.60 -30.86
CA PHE A 317 -9.16 8.02 -30.53
C PHE A 317 -9.80 8.81 -31.69
N PRO A 318 -11.07 8.54 -32.05
CA PRO A 318 -11.70 9.13 -33.23
C PRO A 318 -11.93 10.66 -33.13
N ALA A 319 -11.94 11.21 -31.92
CA ALA A 319 -12.24 12.62 -31.66
C ALA A 319 -11.02 13.50 -31.34
N ALA A 320 -9.79 12.97 -31.37
CA ALA A 320 -8.60 13.70 -30.97
C ALA A 320 -8.02 14.53 -32.13
N ALA A 321 -7.87 15.85 -31.95
CA ALA A 321 -7.04 16.67 -32.80
C ALA A 321 -5.55 16.35 -32.50
N PRO A 322 -4.74 15.93 -33.49
CA PRO A 322 -3.40 15.43 -33.22
C PRO A 322 -2.38 16.57 -33.14
N ASP A 323 -2.05 17.00 -31.92
CA ASP A 323 -0.72 17.54 -31.62
C ASP A 323 0.17 16.44 -31.02
N ALA A 324 1.48 16.63 -31.03
CA ALA A 324 2.44 15.63 -30.57
C ALA A 324 2.18 15.23 -29.11
N THR A 325 1.95 16.17 -28.20
CA THR A 325 1.72 15.84 -26.79
C THR A 325 0.42 15.04 -26.61
N ARG A 326 -0.65 15.38 -27.33
CA ARG A 326 -1.90 14.59 -27.30
C ARG A 326 -1.71 13.16 -27.80
N VAL A 327 -0.96 12.96 -28.90
CA VAL A 327 -0.67 11.62 -29.43
C VAL A 327 0.17 10.82 -28.43
N PHE A 328 1.18 11.46 -27.84
CA PHE A 328 2.02 10.87 -26.81
C PHE A 328 1.20 10.39 -25.60
N VAL A 329 0.35 11.26 -25.03
CA VAL A 329 -0.56 10.90 -23.93
C VAL A 329 -1.49 9.75 -24.31
N ASN A 330 -2.06 9.79 -25.52
CA ASN A 330 -2.97 8.75 -26.01
C ASN A 330 -2.25 7.40 -26.17
N ALA A 331 -0.94 7.39 -26.49
CA ALA A 331 -0.13 6.17 -26.48
C ALA A 331 -0.05 5.58 -25.07
N GLY A 332 0.23 6.40 -24.04
CA GLY A 332 0.22 5.97 -22.64
C GLY A 332 -1.13 5.43 -22.18
N LYS A 333 -2.24 6.10 -22.55
CA LYS A 333 -3.61 5.64 -22.25
C LYS A 333 -3.96 4.30 -22.90
N ALA A 334 -3.52 4.10 -24.15
CA ALA A 334 -3.71 2.83 -24.85
C ALA A 334 -2.90 1.70 -24.22
N ILE A 335 -1.62 1.95 -23.88
CA ILE A 335 -0.76 0.97 -23.17
C ILE A 335 -1.40 0.60 -21.82
N ALA A 336 -1.83 1.58 -21.03
CA ALA A 336 -2.53 1.33 -19.77
C ALA A 336 -3.81 0.49 -19.96
N ALA A 337 -4.58 0.73 -21.03
CA ALA A 337 -5.74 -0.10 -21.34
C ALA A 337 -5.36 -1.58 -21.61
N TYR A 338 -4.21 -1.82 -22.25
CA TYR A 338 -3.67 -3.18 -22.44
C TYR A 338 -3.17 -3.80 -21.12
N GLU A 339 -2.44 -3.06 -20.30
CA GLU A 339 -1.92 -3.55 -19.02
C GLU A 339 -3.04 -3.90 -18.02
N ARG A 340 -4.19 -3.20 -18.09
CA ARG A 340 -5.42 -3.56 -17.36
C ARG A 340 -5.97 -4.96 -17.69
N THR A 341 -5.44 -5.62 -18.72
CA THR A 341 -5.84 -7.00 -19.08
C THR A 341 -5.00 -8.08 -18.38
N PHE A 342 -3.89 -7.71 -17.75
CA PHE A 342 -3.00 -8.66 -17.06
C PHE A 342 -3.66 -9.22 -15.81
N ARG A 343 -3.47 -10.52 -15.58
CA ARG A 343 -4.02 -11.24 -14.42
C ARG A 343 -2.95 -12.15 -13.83
N VAL A 344 -3.15 -12.56 -12.59
CA VAL A 344 -2.38 -13.61 -11.94
C VAL A 344 -3.31 -14.77 -11.61
N ARG A 345 -2.79 -16.00 -11.64
CA ARG A 345 -3.56 -17.18 -11.23
C ARG A 345 -3.55 -17.38 -9.71
N PRO A 346 -4.52 -18.14 -9.16
CA PRO A 346 -4.48 -18.59 -7.78
C PRO A 346 -3.19 -19.34 -7.45
N THR A 347 -2.74 -19.21 -6.21
CA THR A 347 -1.51 -19.79 -5.66
C THR A 347 -1.80 -21.03 -4.80
N ARG A 348 -0.76 -21.74 -4.37
CA ARG A 348 -0.90 -22.85 -3.40
C ARG A 348 -1.33 -22.34 -2.02
N PHE A 349 -0.88 -21.14 -1.64
CA PHE A 349 -1.36 -20.47 -0.44
C PHE A 349 -2.86 -20.18 -0.53
N ASP A 350 -3.36 -19.73 -1.68
CA ASP A 350 -4.80 -19.47 -1.83
C ASP A 350 -5.61 -20.76 -1.62
N ALA A 351 -5.17 -21.89 -2.19
CA ALA A 351 -5.82 -23.20 -1.99
C ALA A 351 -5.83 -23.63 -0.52
N TYR A 352 -4.72 -23.40 0.20
CA TYR A 352 -4.60 -23.69 1.63
C TYR A 352 -5.64 -22.97 2.47
N VAL A 353 -5.73 -21.65 2.28
CA VAL A 353 -6.65 -20.80 3.04
C VAL A 353 -8.11 -21.10 2.71
N LEU A 354 -8.38 -21.54 1.47
CA LEU A 354 -9.71 -21.95 1.01
C LEU A 354 -10.10 -23.39 1.41
N GLY A 355 -9.29 -24.06 2.23
CA GLY A 355 -9.65 -25.32 2.90
C GLY A 355 -8.88 -26.55 2.44
N ASP A 356 -8.00 -26.45 1.45
CA ASP A 356 -7.07 -27.54 1.11
C ASP A 356 -5.83 -27.48 2.01
N PHE A 357 -5.95 -27.93 3.25
CA PHE A 357 -4.84 -27.94 4.21
C PHE A 357 -3.66 -28.86 3.81
N SER A 358 -3.81 -29.66 2.76
CA SER A 358 -2.74 -30.46 2.16
C SER A 358 -1.94 -29.69 1.11
N ALA A 359 -2.42 -28.50 0.68
CA ALA A 359 -1.75 -27.67 -0.32
C ALA A 359 -0.39 -27.15 0.15
N LEU A 360 -0.17 -27.01 1.47
CA LEU A 360 1.10 -26.63 2.07
C LEU A 360 1.73 -27.78 2.87
N SER A 361 3.05 -27.91 2.76
CA SER A 361 3.86 -28.76 3.64
C SER A 361 4.02 -28.13 5.03
N GLU A 362 4.52 -28.90 5.99
CA GLU A 362 4.78 -28.40 7.34
C GLU A 362 5.83 -27.27 7.37
N ASP A 363 6.86 -27.32 6.51
CA ASP A 363 7.84 -26.24 6.38
C ASP A 363 7.22 -24.96 5.81
N GLU A 364 6.28 -25.09 4.87
CA GLU A 364 5.56 -23.96 4.28
C GLU A 364 4.59 -23.32 5.29
N LYS A 365 3.92 -24.14 6.10
CA LYS A 365 3.09 -23.68 7.22
C LYS A 365 3.92 -22.99 8.30
N TYR A 366 5.09 -23.54 8.66
CA TYR A 366 6.03 -22.86 9.55
C TYR A 366 6.44 -21.49 8.99
N GLY A 367 6.74 -21.42 7.69
CA GLY A 367 7.02 -20.14 7.02
C GLY A 367 5.87 -19.14 7.07
N LEU A 368 4.61 -19.61 6.96
CA LEU A 368 3.43 -18.77 7.12
C LEU A 368 3.31 -18.24 8.56
N VAL A 369 3.62 -19.06 9.57
CA VAL A 369 3.67 -18.63 10.98
C VAL A 369 4.70 -17.50 11.15
N VAL A 370 5.90 -17.67 10.59
CA VAL A 370 6.94 -16.63 10.64
C VAL A 370 6.49 -15.37 9.91
N PHE A 371 5.85 -15.49 8.75
CA PHE A 371 5.36 -14.36 7.96
C PHE A 371 4.33 -13.53 8.73
N ALA A 372 3.35 -14.20 9.35
CA ALA A 372 2.30 -13.57 10.12
C ALA A 372 2.82 -12.88 11.38
N ARG A 373 3.78 -13.50 12.07
CA ARG A 373 4.23 -13.07 13.41
C ARG A 373 5.50 -12.23 13.41
N SER A 374 6.20 -12.11 12.28
CA SER A 374 7.39 -11.23 12.13
C SER A 374 7.05 -9.87 11.52
N GLY A 375 5.76 -9.56 11.37
CA GLY A 375 5.28 -8.26 10.91
C GLY A 375 5.13 -8.12 9.40
N CYS A 376 5.31 -9.17 8.59
CA CYS A 376 5.20 -9.10 7.14
C CYS A 376 3.77 -8.74 6.69
N THR A 377 2.75 -9.24 7.39
CA THR A 377 1.32 -8.97 7.15
C THR A 377 0.90 -7.53 7.44
N GLN A 378 1.76 -6.72 8.08
CA GLN A 378 1.47 -5.30 8.27
C GLN A 378 1.43 -4.56 6.92
N CYS A 379 2.37 -4.89 6.02
CA CYS A 379 2.48 -4.27 4.70
C CYS A 379 2.05 -5.21 3.56
N HIS A 380 2.27 -6.51 3.69
CA HIS A 380 1.99 -7.49 2.63
C HIS A 380 0.69 -8.25 2.91
N TRP A 381 -0.44 -7.57 2.68
CA TRP A 381 -1.77 -8.08 2.97
C TRP A 381 -2.74 -7.86 1.79
N GLY A 382 -3.96 -8.38 1.95
CA GLY A 382 -5.05 -8.20 0.99
C GLY A 382 -4.81 -8.90 -0.35
N PRO A 383 -5.71 -8.70 -1.33
CA PRO A 383 -5.70 -9.48 -2.56
C PRO A 383 -4.41 -9.37 -3.36
N ARG A 384 -3.61 -8.32 -3.20
CA ARG A 384 -2.33 -8.16 -3.91
C ARG A 384 -1.10 -8.46 -3.06
N LEU A 385 -1.27 -8.81 -1.78
CA LEU A 385 -0.17 -8.98 -0.83
C LEU A 385 0.71 -7.71 -0.76
N THR A 386 0.06 -6.56 -0.72
CA THR A 386 0.66 -5.23 -0.61
C THR A 386 -0.39 -4.22 -0.15
N ASP A 387 0.04 -3.27 0.66
CA ASP A 387 -0.69 -2.09 1.11
C ASP A 387 -0.64 -0.90 0.13
N ASP A 388 0.20 -0.97 -0.91
CA ASP A 388 0.55 0.12 -1.83
C ASP A 388 1.13 1.39 -1.17
N ALA A 389 1.49 1.30 0.09
CA ALA A 389 2.11 2.39 0.84
C ALA A 389 3.65 2.38 0.67
N PHE A 390 4.31 3.36 1.27
CA PHE A 390 5.73 3.64 1.08
C PHE A 390 6.50 3.42 2.37
N HIS A 391 7.52 2.57 2.34
CA HIS A 391 8.24 2.14 3.54
C HIS A 391 9.76 2.17 3.38
N VAL A 392 10.46 2.40 4.48
CA VAL A 392 11.93 2.33 4.54
C VAL A 392 12.39 0.98 5.10
N THR A 393 12.92 0.13 4.24
CA THR A 393 13.51 -1.17 4.66
C THR A 393 15.04 -1.17 4.68
N ARG A 394 15.65 -0.04 4.27
CA ARG A 394 17.11 0.17 4.20
C ARG A 394 17.87 -0.90 3.38
N VAL A 395 17.31 -1.38 2.28
CA VAL A 395 18.05 -2.22 1.31
C VAL A 395 18.94 -1.36 0.40
N ALA A 396 20.06 -1.94 -0.08
CA ALA A 396 21.04 -1.22 -0.88
C ALA A 396 20.47 -0.67 -2.21
N THR A 397 20.86 0.56 -2.53
CA THR A 397 20.63 1.23 -3.82
C THR A 397 21.11 0.43 -5.03
N GLY A 398 20.40 0.57 -6.15
CA GLY A 398 20.81 0.06 -7.46
C GLY A 398 21.79 0.98 -8.20
N ARG A 399 21.85 2.26 -7.82
CA ARG A 399 22.53 3.31 -8.59
C ARG A 399 24.00 3.00 -8.85
N ALA A 400 24.45 3.29 -10.07
CA ALA A 400 25.84 3.04 -10.48
C ALA A 400 26.84 3.94 -9.74
N ASP A 401 26.41 5.11 -9.27
CA ASP A 401 27.22 6.04 -8.48
C ASP A 401 27.36 5.64 -6.99
N GLY A 402 26.65 4.59 -6.57
CA GLY A 402 26.66 4.09 -5.19
C GLY A 402 25.93 4.97 -4.18
N HIS A 403 25.37 6.11 -4.59
CA HIS A 403 24.60 6.97 -3.70
C HIS A 403 23.26 6.33 -3.34
N ALA A 404 22.80 6.54 -2.12
CA ALA A 404 21.47 6.14 -1.71
C ALA A 404 20.39 6.72 -2.63
N ASP A 405 19.42 5.89 -2.97
CA ASP A 405 18.21 6.33 -3.65
C ASP A 405 17.26 6.95 -2.62
N ARG A 406 16.84 8.20 -2.87
CA ARG A 406 16.00 8.98 -1.95
C ARG A 406 14.52 8.58 -2.04
N GLY A 407 14.15 7.74 -3.00
CA GLY A 407 12.84 7.10 -3.09
C GLY A 407 11.70 8.11 -3.22
N ARG A 408 10.64 7.91 -2.44
CA ARG A 408 9.40 8.68 -2.45
C ARG A 408 9.60 10.18 -2.30
N ALA A 409 10.62 10.64 -1.58
CA ALA A 409 10.93 12.07 -1.47
C ALA A 409 11.20 12.72 -2.84
N ASP A 410 12.05 12.10 -3.67
CA ASP A 410 12.32 12.58 -5.03
C ASP A 410 11.14 12.25 -5.96
N GLY A 411 10.45 11.13 -5.72
CA GLY A 411 9.27 10.73 -6.49
C GLY A 411 8.11 11.72 -6.40
N ILE A 412 7.80 12.23 -5.20
CA ILE A 412 6.75 13.24 -5.00
C ILE A 412 7.15 14.59 -5.61
N ALA A 413 8.42 14.98 -5.54
CA ALA A 413 8.90 16.18 -6.22
C ALA A 413 8.71 16.07 -7.75
N ALA A 414 9.14 14.94 -8.34
CA ALA A 414 8.96 14.67 -9.76
C ALA A 414 7.47 14.57 -10.17
N TRP A 415 6.63 13.96 -9.32
CA TRP A 415 5.19 13.94 -9.53
C TRP A 415 4.63 15.35 -9.57
N ALA A 416 4.96 16.21 -8.60
CA ALA A 416 4.44 17.58 -8.50
C ALA A 416 4.79 18.46 -9.70
N GLU A 417 5.94 18.22 -10.35
CA GLU A 417 6.39 18.91 -11.55
C GLU A 417 5.78 18.36 -12.85
N SER A 418 5.18 17.16 -12.81
CA SER A 418 4.65 16.49 -13.99
C SER A 418 3.42 17.19 -14.56
N GLU A 419 3.35 17.33 -15.89
CA GLU A 419 2.13 17.75 -16.59
C GLU A 419 1.10 16.61 -16.73
N PHE A 420 1.51 15.36 -16.49
CA PHE A 420 0.71 14.15 -16.69
C PHE A 420 0.06 13.62 -15.42
N ARG A 421 -0.19 14.47 -14.43
CA ARG A 421 -0.85 14.10 -13.17
C ARG A 421 -2.33 13.78 -13.36
N ALA A 422 -2.91 13.02 -12.44
CA ALA A 422 -4.34 12.69 -12.43
C ALA A 422 -5.25 13.93 -12.36
N ASP A 423 -4.80 15.02 -11.74
CA ASP A 423 -5.46 16.33 -11.67
C ASP A 423 -5.06 17.27 -12.82
N GLY A 424 -4.26 16.79 -13.77
CA GLY A 424 -3.73 17.55 -14.91
C GLY A 424 -4.69 17.63 -16.10
N PRO A 425 -4.34 18.44 -17.12
CA PRO A 425 -5.20 18.73 -18.28
C PRO A 425 -5.40 17.54 -19.24
N TYR A 426 -4.62 16.46 -19.06
CA TYR A 426 -4.70 15.25 -19.88
C TYR A 426 -5.57 14.16 -19.26
N SER A 427 -5.99 14.33 -18.01
CA SER A 427 -6.92 13.44 -17.33
C SER A 427 -8.35 13.64 -17.84
N ALA A 428 -9.11 12.55 -17.97
CA ALA A 428 -10.55 12.61 -18.24
C ALA A 428 -11.38 13.00 -17.00
N ALA A 429 -10.79 12.93 -15.80
CA ALA A 429 -11.45 13.26 -14.55
C ALA A 429 -10.50 14.00 -13.58
N PRO A 430 -10.03 15.21 -13.93
CA PRO A 430 -9.05 15.94 -13.12
C PRO A 430 -9.55 16.25 -11.69
N ALA A 431 -10.85 16.41 -11.50
CA ALA A 431 -11.46 16.64 -10.19
C ALA A 431 -11.31 15.44 -9.22
N LEU A 432 -11.00 14.24 -9.74
CA LEU A 432 -10.76 13.04 -8.94
C LEU A 432 -9.27 12.82 -8.61
N GLY A 433 -8.38 13.69 -9.11
CA GLY A 433 -6.97 13.62 -8.80
C GLY A 433 -6.73 13.84 -7.31
N GLN A 434 -6.00 12.91 -6.70
CA GLN A 434 -5.70 12.94 -5.28
C GLN A 434 -4.36 13.64 -5.04
N ARG A 435 -4.29 14.44 -3.97
CA ARG A 435 -3.06 15.16 -3.59
C ARG A 435 -2.07 14.22 -2.90
N ALA A 436 -0.83 14.67 -2.82
CA ALA A 436 0.23 14.09 -2.00
C ALA A 436 1.05 15.23 -1.39
N HIS A 437 1.58 15.01 -0.20
CA HIS A 437 2.26 16.05 0.58
C HIS A 437 3.75 15.74 0.64
N ALA A 438 4.59 16.72 0.31
CA ALA A 438 6.03 16.60 0.50
C ALA A 438 6.36 16.67 2.00
N SER A 439 7.13 15.70 2.50
CA SER A 439 7.58 15.65 3.89
C SER A 439 8.98 15.06 3.97
N ALA A 440 9.75 15.48 4.99
CA ALA A 440 11.04 14.87 5.29
C ALA A 440 10.93 13.37 5.64
N ALA A 441 9.75 12.93 6.11
CA ALA A 441 9.47 11.52 6.41
C ALA A 441 9.51 10.59 5.18
N LEU A 442 9.32 11.14 3.97
CA LEU A 442 9.31 10.36 2.72
C LEU A 442 10.70 9.88 2.28
N LEU A 443 11.77 10.37 2.92
CA LEU A 443 13.14 10.09 2.52
C LEU A 443 13.45 8.59 2.64
N GLY A 444 13.84 7.97 1.51
CA GLY A 444 14.23 6.57 1.46
C GLY A 444 13.08 5.58 1.47
N GLN A 445 11.83 6.06 1.41
CA GLN A 445 10.67 5.18 1.32
C GLN A 445 10.48 4.67 -0.11
N PHE A 446 10.09 3.41 -0.24
CA PHE A 446 9.70 2.80 -1.52
C PHE A 446 8.38 2.09 -1.38
N LYS A 447 7.64 2.04 -2.48
CA LYS A 447 6.34 1.38 -2.53
C LYS A 447 6.50 -0.11 -2.22
N THR A 448 5.65 -0.63 -1.33
CA THR A 448 5.55 -2.07 -1.10
C THR A 448 5.21 -2.76 -2.43
N PRO A 449 6.01 -3.75 -2.89
CA PRO A 449 5.66 -4.53 -4.06
C PRO A 449 4.67 -5.63 -3.70
N SER A 450 3.78 -5.99 -4.64
CA SER A 450 2.96 -7.21 -4.54
C SER A 450 3.86 -8.44 -4.39
N LEU A 451 3.49 -9.35 -3.48
CA LEU A 451 4.17 -10.65 -3.37
C LEU A 451 3.56 -11.75 -4.24
N ARG A 452 2.43 -11.50 -4.92
CA ARG A 452 1.92 -12.47 -5.90
C ARG A 452 2.93 -12.64 -7.04
N GLY A 453 3.37 -13.88 -7.26
CA GLY A 453 4.39 -14.22 -8.25
C GLY A 453 5.83 -13.92 -7.80
N VAL A 454 6.06 -13.60 -6.51
CA VAL A 454 7.41 -13.23 -6.03
C VAL A 454 8.46 -14.30 -6.28
N ALA A 455 8.06 -15.57 -6.23
CA ALA A 455 8.94 -16.71 -6.46
C ALA A 455 9.37 -16.90 -7.93
N GLU A 456 8.72 -16.21 -8.87
CA GLU A 456 9.06 -16.24 -10.30
C GLU A 456 10.14 -15.20 -10.66
N LEU A 457 10.51 -14.33 -9.71
CA LEU A 457 11.45 -13.24 -9.91
C LEU A 457 12.89 -13.70 -9.65
N SER A 458 13.84 -13.13 -10.41
CA SER A 458 15.27 -13.47 -10.27
C SER A 458 16.04 -12.54 -9.33
N PHE A 459 15.57 -11.30 -9.16
CA PHE A 459 16.22 -10.29 -8.31
C PHE A 459 15.18 -9.53 -7.49
N PHE A 460 15.56 -9.02 -6.34
CA PHE A 460 14.65 -8.39 -5.38
C PHE A 460 15.18 -7.03 -4.87
N GLY A 461 14.28 -6.30 -4.21
CA GLY A 461 14.50 -4.92 -3.78
C GLY A 461 14.42 -3.92 -4.93
N HIS A 462 14.27 -2.63 -4.61
CA HIS A 462 14.22 -1.56 -5.60
C HIS A 462 15.54 -1.44 -6.39
N GLY A 463 16.68 -1.76 -5.74
CA GLY A 463 18.01 -1.72 -6.34
C GLY A 463 18.48 -3.03 -7.00
N GLY A 464 17.71 -4.11 -6.88
CA GLY A 464 18.05 -5.41 -7.49
C GLY A 464 19.30 -6.08 -6.91
N LYS A 465 19.62 -5.84 -5.63
CA LYS A 465 20.87 -6.33 -5.00
C LYS A 465 20.70 -7.68 -4.28
N GLN A 466 19.48 -8.17 -4.13
CA GLN A 466 19.19 -9.50 -3.62
C GLN A 466 18.97 -10.45 -4.81
N GLY A 467 19.74 -11.53 -4.90
CA GLY A 467 19.70 -12.50 -6.00
C GLY A 467 18.86 -13.74 -5.70
N ALA A 468 18.40 -13.90 -4.46
CA ALA A 468 17.52 -14.98 -4.03
C ALA A 468 16.52 -14.52 -2.96
N LEU A 469 15.44 -15.28 -2.78
CA LEU A 469 14.48 -15.05 -1.69
C LEU A 469 15.15 -15.11 -0.31
N SER A 470 16.17 -15.94 -0.15
CA SER A 470 16.96 -15.99 1.09
C SER A 470 17.69 -14.68 1.39
N ASP A 471 18.20 -13.99 0.36
CA ASP A 471 18.87 -12.70 0.56
C ASP A 471 17.87 -11.65 1.05
N VAL A 472 16.62 -11.75 0.61
CA VAL A 472 15.52 -10.89 1.09
C VAL A 472 15.22 -11.18 2.55
N THR A 473 14.99 -12.44 2.92
CA THR A 473 14.62 -12.80 4.29
C THR A 473 15.76 -12.51 5.29
N VAL A 474 17.02 -12.70 4.88
CA VAL A 474 18.20 -12.31 5.66
C VAL A 474 18.29 -10.79 5.83
N ALA A 475 18.02 -10.01 4.77
CA ALA A 475 18.02 -8.56 4.86
C ALA A 475 16.97 -8.05 5.86
N TYR A 476 15.75 -8.59 5.83
CA TYR A 476 14.71 -8.23 6.81
C TYR A 476 15.06 -8.68 8.24
N GLY A 477 15.51 -9.93 8.40
CA GLY A 477 15.83 -10.48 9.72
C GLY A 477 17.03 -9.81 10.39
N SER A 478 17.98 -9.29 9.61
CA SER A 478 19.15 -8.55 10.10
C SER A 478 18.91 -7.04 10.24
N GLY A 479 17.79 -6.55 9.72
CA GLY A 479 17.36 -5.16 9.84
C GLY A 479 17.83 -4.19 8.77
N GLY A 480 18.15 -4.70 7.59
CA GLY A 480 18.64 -3.91 6.46
C GLY A 480 20.06 -3.40 6.67
N LEU A 481 20.43 -2.36 5.93
CA LEU A 481 21.72 -1.71 6.09
C LEU A 481 21.78 -0.87 7.38
N PRO A 482 22.92 -0.81 8.07
CA PRO A 482 23.13 0.03 9.25
C PRO A 482 22.75 1.50 9.00
N PRO A 483 22.32 2.27 10.03
CA PRO A 483 21.88 3.66 9.86
C PRO A 483 22.89 4.60 9.17
N ASP A 484 24.19 4.33 9.32
CA ASP A 484 25.31 5.10 8.78
C ASP A 484 25.78 4.62 7.38
N ASP A 485 25.20 3.54 6.84
CA ASP A 485 25.58 3.04 5.52
C ASP A 485 25.12 4.00 4.40
N PRO A 486 26.03 4.51 3.56
CA PRO A 486 25.72 5.53 2.55
C PRO A 486 24.88 5.02 1.38
N ARG A 487 24.63 3.70 1.30
CA ARG A 487 23.83 3.08 0.22
C ARG A 487 22.33 3.10 0.51
N ALA A 488 21.90 3.56 1.69
CA ALA A 488 20.51 3.72 2.07
C ALA A 488 20.28 4.98 2.93
N VAL A 489 19.15 5.64 2.74
CA VAL A 489 18.71 6.82 3.52
C VAL A 489 17.34 6.55 4.15
N GLY A 490 16.93 7.41 5.09
CA GLY A 490 15.67 7.25 5.83
C GLY A 490 15.80 6.37 7.09
N GLY A 491 14.93 6.61 8.07
CA GLY A 491 14.82 5.75 9.24
C GLY A 491 14.06 4.48 8.88
N ARG A 492 14.59 3.30 9.25
CA ARG A 492 13.92 2.02 9.02
C ARG A 492 12.53 2.03 9.65
N GLU A 493 11.57 1.37 9.00
CA GLU A 493 10.27 1.11 9.59
C GLU A 493 10.41 0.51 10.99
N PRO A 494 9.85 1.17 12.01
CA PRO A 494 10.11 0.81 13.38
C PRO A 494 9.37 -0.47 13.81
N TRP A 495 8.33 -0.87 13.06
CA TRP A 495 7.54 -2.11 13.23
C TRP A 495 8.24 -3.36 12.65
N LEU A 496 9.31 -3.19 11.87
CA LEU A 496 10.09 -4.32 11.38
C LEU A 496 11.08 -4.74 12.48
N SER A 497 10.68 -5.73 13.29
CA SER A 497 11.57 -6.32 14.28
C SER A 497 12.60 -7.24 13.60
N PRO A 498 13.88 -7.22 14.00
CA PRO A 498 14.82 -8.26 13.63
C PRO A 498 14.32 -9.64 14.10
N PHE A 499 14.66 -10.69 13.35
CA PHE A 499 14.31 -12.07 13.69
C PHE A 499 15.45 -13.01 13.36
N GLY A 500 15.53 -14.10 14.14
CA GLY A 500 16.66 -15.04 14.11
C GLY A 500 16.79 -15.81 12.79
N GLU A 501 17.96 -16.41 12.59
CA GLU A 501 18.32 -17.11 11.36
C GLU A 501 17.33 -18.23 10.98
N THR A 502 16.84 -19.01 11.94
CA THR A 502 15.83 -20.06 11.68
C THR A 502 14.56 -19.49 11.05
N ALA A 503 14.10 -18.33 11.52
CA ALA A 503 12.93 -17.64 10.95
C ALA A 503 13.24 -17.09 9.55
N GLN A 504 14.45 -16.58 9.32
CA GLN A 504 14.89 -16.10 7.99
C GLN A 504 14.84 -17.21 6.94
N TRP A 505 15.36 -18.41 7.27
CA TRP A 505 15.30 -19.56 6.36
C TRP A 505 13.89 -20.14 6.24
N GLY A 506 13.13 -20.18 7.34
CA GLY A 506 11.76 -20.68 7.39
C GLY A 506 10.77 -19.90 6.53
N LEU A 507 11.00 -18.61 6.28
CA LEU A 507 10.17 -17.80 5.39
C LEU A 507 10.24 -18.22 3.92
N VAL A 508 11.39 -18.73 3.46
CA VAL A 508 11.62 -19.01 2.04
C VAL A 508 10.65 -20.07 1.48
N PRO A 509 10.39 -21.22 2.15
CA PRO A 509 9.34 -22.15 1.75
C PRO A 509 7.98 -21.48 1.53
N PHE A 510 7.52 -20.67 2.50
CA PHE A 510 6.24 -19.97 2.37
C PHE A 510 6.22 -19.02 1.17
N LEU A 511 7.25 -18.19 0.97
CA LEU A 511 7.31 -17.26 -0.17
C LEU A 511 7.24 -17.98 -1.53
N LYS A 512 7.72 -19.23 -1.62
CA LYS A 512 7.59 -20.05 -2.84
C LYS A 512 6.15 -20.48 -3.13
N THR A 513 5.30 -20.58 -2.10
CA THR A 513 3.87 -20.91 -2.27
C THR A 513 3.11 -19.81 -2.99
N LEU A 514 3.63 -18.58 -2.98
CA LEU A 514 3.07 -17.39 -3.63
C LEU A 514 3.38 -17.29 -5.13
N THR A 515 3.93 -18.35 -5.73
CA THR A 515 4.07 -18.48 -7.19
C THR A 515 2.69 -18.29 -7.84
N ALA A 516 2.59 -17.39 -8.83
CA ALA A 516 1.32 -16.97 -9.41
C ALA A 516 1.49 -16.70 -10.91
N GLU A 517 1.24 -17.73 -11.73
CA GLU A 517 1.43 -17.62 -13.17
C GLU A 517 0.68 -16.41 -13.73
N THR A 518 1.41 -15.55 -14.41
CA THR A 518 0.85 -14.37 -15.05
C THR A 518 0.11 -14.75 -16.32
N SER A 519 -1.16 -14.37 -16.41
CA SER A 519 -1.99 -14.55 -17.59
C SER A 519 -2.10 -13.24 -18.35
N VAL A 520 -1.50 -13.18 -19.53
CA VAL A 520 -1.67 -12.09 -20.49
C VAL A 520 -2.62 -12.55 -21.60
N PRO A 521 -3.81 -11.93 -21.77
CA PRO A 521 -4.75 -12.35 -22.79
C PRO A 521 -4.12 -12.32 -24.18
N ARG A 522 -4.28 -13.42 -24.94
CA ARG A 522 -4.02 -13.43 -26.37
C ARG A 522 -5.07 -12.57 -27.06
N VAL A 523 -4.90 -11.24 -27.07
CA VAL A 523 -5.72 -10.36 -27.91
C VAL A 523 -5.45 -10.79 -29.35
N GLY A 524 -6.44 -11.44 -29.97
CA GLY A 524 -6.34 -11.96 -31.33
C GLY A 524 -6.02 -10.81 -32.29
N VAL A 525 -4.97 -10.99 -33.09
CA VAL A 525 -4.73 -10.16 -34.27
C VAL A 525 -5.76 -10.67 -35.29
N ARG A 526 -6.90 -10.00 -35.40
CA ARG A 526 -7.81 -10.17 -36.53
C ARG A 526 -7.74 -8.92 -37.38
#